data_AF-V4Y0N4-F1
#
_entry.id   AF-V4Y0N4-F1
#
_cell.length_a   1.000
_cell.length_b   1.000
_cell.length_c   1.000
_cell.angle_alpha   90.00
_cell.angle_beta   90.00
_cell.angle_gamma   90.00
#
_symmetry.space_group_name_H-M   'P 1'
#
loop_
_entity.id
_entity.type
_entity.pdbx_description
1 polymer ?
#
loop_
_entity_poly.entity_id
_entity_poly.type
_entity_poly.pdbx_seq_one_letter_code
_entity_poly.pdbx_strand_id
1 'polypeptide(L)'
;MFGTRPGRDAEVVLLGRSNVGKSTLMREVTGHDFEAGRRPGVTSEPNHYDWTSQSFVVTDLPGFGFMEGVPEEVRERIKTDVVRYVEEYADKILVGVLVLDGNAAVDIIDRHSGPDEVPHAVELFYFLRDVGIPPVVAVN
;
A
#
# COMPACT_ATOMS: atom_id res chain seq x y z
N MET A 1 -14.64 3.80 3.99
CA MET A 1 -13.63 4.79 4.43
C MET A 1 -13.01 4.27 5.70
N PHE A 2 -11.68 4.15 5.73
CA PHE A 2 -10.95 3.65 6.90
C PHE A 2 -11.05 4.64 8.06
N GLY A 3 -11.46 4.18 9.23
CA GLY A 3 -11.76 5.06 10.37
C GLY A 3 -10.61 5.23 11.38
N THR A 4 -9.40 4.76 11.07
CA THR A 4 -8.39 4.42 12.09
C THR A 4 -7.07 5.20 12.00
N ARG A 5 -6.93 6.19 11.09
CA ARG A 5 -5.68 6.96 10.97
C ARG A 5 -5.42 7.81 12.23
N PRO A 6 -4.26 7.66 12.90
CA PRO A 6 -3.87 8.55 13.97
C PRO A 6 -3.78 10.02 13.50
N GLY A 7 -4.17 10.96 14.36
CA GLY A 7 -4.11 12.40 14.07
C GLY A 7 -2.68 12.94 14.08
N ARG A 8 -1.91 12.63 13.02
CA ARG A 8 -0.51 13.02 12.83
C ARG A 8 -0.33 13.94 11.62
N ASP A 9 0.70 14.78 11.69
CA ASP A 9 0.99 15.82 10.68
C ASP A 9 1.80 15.29 9.51
N ALA A 10 2.53 14.20 9.70
CA ALA A 10 3.39 13.59 8.69
C ALA A 10 3.17 12.08 8.58
N GLU A 11 3.26 11.55 7.37
CA GLU A 11 3.00 10.15 7.09
C GLU A 11 3.89 9.57 5.98
N VAL A 12 4.27 8.30 6.16
CA VAL A 12 4.77 7.43 5.09
C VAL A 12 3.76 6.33 4.86
N VAL A 13 3.34 6.12 3.61
CA VAL A 13 2.43 5.03 3.24
C VAL A 13 3.16 3.95 2.47
N LEU A 14 2.92 2.68 2.80
CA LEU A 14 3.35 1.52 2.04
C LEU A 14 2.21 1.04 1.14
N LEU A 15 2.48 0.92 -0.15
CA LEU A 15 1.54 0.56 -1.21
C LEU A 15 2.10 -0.58 -2.05
N GLY A 16 1.24 -1.32 -2.74
CA GLY A 16 1.66 -2.41 -3.61
C GLY A 16 0.66 -3.56 -3.64
N ARG A 17 0.97 -4.60 -4.42
CA ARG A 17 0.11 -5.78 -4.50
C ARG A 17 0.01 -6.51 -3.17
N SER A 18 -0.98 -7.38 -3.04
CA SER A 18 -1.04 -8.33 -1.92
C SER A 18 0.19 -9.25 -1.95
N ASN A 19 0.71 -9.58 -0.76
CA ASN A 19 1.84 -10.51 -0.54
C ASN A 19 3.23 -10.09 -1.09
N VAL A 20 3.45 -8.82 -1.47
CA VAL A 20 4.78 -8.32 -1.90
C VAL A 20 5.75 -7.99 -0.75
N GLY A 21 5.32 -8.14 0.51
CA GLY A 21 6.17 -7.89 1.68
C GLY A 21 5.99 -6.54 2.39
N LYS A 22 4.95 -5.75 2.08
CA LYS A 22 4.68 -4.44 2.72
C LYS A 22 4.72 -4.49 4.26
N SER A 23 3.95 -5.39 4.87
CA SER A 23 3.89 -5.53 6.33
C SER A 23 5.20 -6.06 6.92
N THR A 24 5.99 -6.82 6.15
CA THR A 24 7.34 -7.25 6.56
C THR A 24 8.28 -6.04 6.59
N LEU A 25 8.30 -5.25 5.51
CA LEU A 25 9.08 -4.01 5.43
C LEU A 25 8.71 -3.03 6.56
N MET A 26 7.42 -2.89 6.87
CA MET A 26 6.96 -2.08 8.00
C MET A 26 7.57 -2.55 9.34
N ARG A 27 7.58 -3.86 9.60
CA ARG A 27 8.19 -4.43 10.81
C ARG A 27 9.69 -4.16 10.87
N GLU A 28 10.39 -4.35 9.76
CA GLU A 28 11.85 -4.17 9.69
C GLU A 28 12.26 -2.71 9.89
N VAL A 29 11.52 -1.76 9.28
CA VAL A 29 11.82 -0.33 9.37
C VAL A 29 11.46 0.24 10.75
N THR A 30 10.37 -0.23 11.35
CA THR A 30 9.93 0.29 12.67
C THR A 30 10.58 -0.46 13.83
N GLY A 31 11.03 -1.70 13.64
CA GLY A 31 11.51 -2.57 14.71
C GLY A 31 10.39 -3.11 15.62
N HIS A 32 9.12 -2.96 15.21
CA HIS A 32 7.97 -3.41 15.96
C HIS A 32 7.26 -4.57 15.26
N ASP A 33 6.81 -5.53 16.05
CA ASP A 33 5.93 -6.57 15.55
C ASP A 33 4.47 -6.08 15.56
N PHE A 34 3.76 -6.34 14.47
CA PHE A 34 2.34 -6.03 14.33
C PHE A 34 1.58 -7.34 14.28
N GLU A 35 0.44 -7.44 14.97
CA GLU A 35 -0.47 -8.57 14.78
C GLU A 35 -0.86 -8.63 13.30
N ALA A 36 -0.45 -9.69 12.61
CA ALA A 36 -0.94 -9.94 11.25
C ALA A 36 -2.47 -10.06 11.35
N GLY A 37 -3.19 -9.19 10.64
CA GLY A 37 -4.65 -9.15 10.64
C GLY A 37 -5.28 -10.54 10.44
N ARG A 38 -6.49 -10.71 10.96
CA ARG A 38 -7.27 -11.96 10.95
C ARG A 38 -7.28 -12.58 9.55
N ARG A 39 -6.51 -13.67 9.39
CA ARG A 39 -6.16 -14.46 8.18
C ARG A 39 -4.82 -14.04 7.55
N PRO A 40 -3.81 -14.93 7.52
CA PRO A 40 -2.59 -14.72 6.76
C PRO A 40 -2.90 -14.34 5.30
N GLY A 41 -2.32 -13.25 4.81
CA GLY A 41 -2.34 -12.87 3.39
C GLY A 41 -3.37 -11.82 2.97
N VAL A 42 -4.23 -11.30 3.86
CA VAL A 42 -5.21 -10.26 3.51
C VAL A 42 -5.30 -9.16 4.58
N THR A 43 -4.61 -8.04 4.32
CA THR A 43 -4.81 -6.78 5.05
C THR A 43 -6.03 -6.07 4.46
N SER A 44 -7.16 -6.03 5.17
CA SER A 44 -8.40 -5.37 4.71
C SER A 44 -8.57 -3.94 5.24
N GLU A 45 -7.81 -3.58 6.27
CA GLU A 45 -7.80 -2.26 6.90
C GLU A 45 -6.34 -1.79 7.05
N PRO A 46 -6.06 -0.48 6.99
CA PRO A 46 -4.72 0.06 7.21
C PRO A 46 -4.17 -0.31 8.59
N ASN A 47 -2.92 -0.73 8.63
CA ASN A 47 -2.16 -0.86 9.87
C ASN A 47 -1.31 0.39 10.07
N HIS A 48 -1.31 0.94 11.28
CA HIS A 48 -0.57 2.15 11.60
C HIS A 48 0.51 1.87 12.65
N TYR A 49 1.71 2.36 12.40
CA TYR A 49 2.73 2.56 13.41
C TYR A 49 2.77 4.03 13.77
N ASP A 50 2.21 4.37 14.93
CA ASP A 50 2.14 5.73 15.44
C ASP A 50 3.46 6.10 16.14
N TRP A 51 4.32 6.85 15.45
CA TRP A 51 5.52 7.44 16.01
C TRP A 51 5.19 8.78 16.68
N THR A 52 4.51 8.69 17.82
CA THR A 52 3.93 9.83 18.53
C THR A 52 4.92 10.95 18.84
N SER A 53 6.17 10.62 19.21
CA SER A 53 7.19 11.60 19.57
C SER A 53 7.63 12.51 18.41
N GLN A 54 7.27 12.19 17.17
CA GLN A 54 7.63 12.96 15.96
C GLN A 54 6.42 13.49 15.20
N SER A 55 5.19 13.38 15.74
CA SER A 55 3.94 13.65 14.99
C SER A 55 3.92 12.93 13.62
N PHE A 56 4.36 11.68 13.61
CA PHE A 56 4.64 10.91 12.40
C PHE A 56 3.96 9.53 12.46
N VAL A 57 3.48 9.03 11.33
CA VAL A 57 2.90 7.69 11.21
C VAL A 57 3.45 6.95 10.00
N VAL A 58 3.72 5.65 10.15
CA VAL A 58 3.95 4.75 9.01
C VAL A 58 2.70 3.90 8.85
N THR A 59 2.16 3.84 7.64
CA THR A 59 0.91 3.13 7.34
C THR A 59 1.15 2.04 6.31
N ASP A 60 0.82 0.79 6.64
CA ASP A 60 0.71 -0.30 5.68
C ASP A 60 -0.72 -0.36 5.16
N LEU A 61 -0.92 0.03 3.90
CA LEU A 61 -2.23 0.02 3.26
C LEU A 61 -2.58 -1.38 2.73
N PRO A 62 -3.87 -1.74 2.68
CA PRO A 62 -4.34 -2.93 2.00
C PRO A 62 -3.72 -3.12 0.62
N GLY A 63 -3.29 -4.35 0.34
CA GLY A 63 -2.72 -4.68 -0.97
C GLY A 63 -3.78 -4.70 -2.07
N PHE A 64 -3.35 -4.46 -3.30
CA PHE A 64 -4.22 -4.57 -4.49
C PHE A 64 -4.00 -5.90 -5.25
N GLY A 65 -4.94 -6.21 -6.15
CA GLY A 65 -4.89 -7.37 -7.03
C GLY A 65 -5.53 -8.62 -6.41
N PHE A 66 -5.22 -9.79 -6.98
CA PHE A 66 -5.83 -11.05 -6.55
C PHE A 66 -5.55 -11.34 -5.07
N MET A 67 -6.61 -11.62 -4.34
CA MET A 67 -6.60 -12.09 -2.96
C MET A 67 -7.43 -13.36 -2.89
N GLU A 68 -6.77 -14.46 -2.54
CA GLU A 68 -7.42 -15.77 -2.46
C GLU A 68 -8.54 -15.76 -1.41
N GLY A 69 -9.71 -16.29 -1.77
CA GLY A 69 -10.86 -16.33 -0.87
C GLY A 69 -11.54 -14.98 -0.61
N VAL A 70 -11.16 -13.90 -1.30
CA VAL A 70 -11.81 -12.58 -1.21
C VAL A 70 -12.66 -12.32 -2.46
N PRO A 71 -13.98 -12.08 -2.32
CA PRO A 71 -14.85 -11.75 -3.44
C PRO A 71 -14.41 -10.49 -4.19
N GLU A 72 -14.68 -10.42 -5.49
CA GLU A 72 -14.30 -9.29 -6.35
C GLU A 72 -14.86 -7.96 -5.86
N GLU A 73 -16.14 -7.91 -5.49
CA GLU A 73 -16.79 -6.72 -4.92
C GLU A 73 -16.06 -6.18 -3.68
N VAL A 74 -15.50 -7.08 -2.86
CA VAL A 74 -14.74 -6.71 -1.66
C VAL A 74 -13.37 -6.15 -2.07
N ARG A 75 -12.72 -6.73 -3.08
CA ARG A 75 -11.45 -6.23 -3.61
C ARG A 75 -11.60 -4.83 -4.20
N GLU A 76 -12.65 -4.60 -4.98
CA GLU A 76 -12.94 -3.27 -5.57
C GLU A 76 -13.27 -2.22 -4.50
N ARG A 77 -13.99 -2.61 -3.45
CA ARG A 77 -14.22 -1.73 -2.29
C ARG A 77 -12.92 -1.38 -1.58
N ILE A 78 -12.05 -2.36 -1.32
CA ILE A 78 -10.73 -2.12 -0.72
C ILE A 78 -9.91 -1.19 -1.60
N LYS A 79 -9.86 -1.42 -2.92
CA LYS A 79 -9.18 -0.54 -3.88
C LYS A 79 -9.69 0.89 -3.76
N THR A 80 -11.01 1.07 -3.76
CA THR A 80 -11.66 2.37 -3.62
C THR A 80 -11.32 3.04 -2.30
N ASP A 81 -11.33 2.30 -1.19
CA ASP A 81 -11.02 2.86 0.12
C ASP A 81 -9.54 3.28 0.23
N VAL A 82 -8.62 2.55 -0.41
CA VAL A 82 -7.19 2.96 -0.47
C VAL A 82 -7.00 4.22 -1.30
N VAL A 83 -7.62 4.32 -2.48
CA VAL A 83 -7.55 5.54 -3.31
C VAL A 83 -8.05 6.74 -2.52
N ARG A 84 -9.24 6.63 -1.90
CA ARG A 84 -9.81 7.70 -1.09
C ARG A 84 -8.92 8.08 0.08
N TYR A 85 -8.31 7.11 0.75
CA TYR A 85 -7.37 7.36 1.84
C TYR A 85 -6.18 8.21 1.37
N VAL A 86 -5.56 7.81 0.27
CA VAL A 86 -4.39 8.52 -0.26
C VAL A 86 -4.76 9.93 -0.72
N GLU A 87 -5.90 10.11 -1.39
CA GLU A 87 -6.40 11.43 -1.78
C GLU A 87 -6.73 12.32 -0.59
N GLU A 88 -7.43 11.78 0.42
CA GLU A 88 -7.85 12.52 1.61
C GLU A 88 -6.65 13.03 2.44
N TYR A 89 -5.58 12.24 2.49
CA TYR A 89 -4.40 12.55 3.31
C TYR A 89 -3.19 13.01 2.50
N ALA A 90 -3.33 13.29 1.20
CA ALA A 90 -2.22 13.60 0.31
C ALA A 90 -1.27 14.68 0.84
N ASP A 91 -1.82 15.79 1.38
CA ASP A 91 -1.04 16.90 1.94
C ASP A 91 -0.19 16.53 3.17
N LYS A 92 -0.47 15.39 3.80
CA LYS A 92 0.25 14.87 4.99
C LYS A 92 1.17 13.71 4.65
N ILE A 93 1.03 13.10 3.48
CA ILE A 93 1.84 11.97 3.04
C ILE A 93 3.13 12.52 2.43
N LEU A 94 4.25 12.31 3.12
CA LEU A 94 5.56 12.79 2.69
C LEU A 94 6.11 11.98 1.51
N VAL A 95 5.82 10.68 1.48
CA VAL A 95 6.27 9.75 0.44
C VAL A 95 5.36 8.52 0.41
N GLY A 96 5.05 8.06 -0.79
CA GLY A 96 4.41 6.77 -1.04
C GLY A 96 5.45 5.72 -1.43
N VAL A 97 5.65 4.72 -0.60
CA VAL A 97 6.59 3.62 -0.85
C VAL A 97 5.85 2.49 -1.56
N LEU A 98 6.08 2.35 -2.86
CA LEU A 98 5.58 1.26 -3.67
C LEU A 98 6.49 0.03 -3.50
N VAL A 99 6.00 -0.97 -2.79
CA VAL A 99 6.69 -2.25 -2.58
C VAL A 99 6.38 -3.20 -3.74
N LEU A 100 7.43 -3.72 -4.35
CA LEU A 100 7.38 -4.66 -5.46
C LEU A 100 8.19 -5.90 -5.12
N ASP A 101 7.66 -7.07 -5.46
CA ASP A 101 8.44 -8.31 -5.48
C ASP A 101 9.25 -8.34 -6.78
N GLY A 102 10.58 -8.27 -6.69
CA GLY A 102 11.47 -8.19 -7.84
C GLY A 102 11.43 -9.44 -8.73
N ASN A 103 11.19 -10.62 -8.15
CA ASN A 103 11.09 -11.87 -8.92
C ASN A 103 9.77 -11.91 -9.70
N ALA A 104 8.67 -11.50 -9.06
CA ALA A 104 7.37 -11.48 -9.69
C ALA A 104 7.22 -10.31 -10.69
N ALA A 105 7.88 -9.17 -10.45
CA ALA A 105 7.73 -7.96 -11.27
C ALA A 105 8.10 -8.21 -12.74
N VAL A 106 9.17 -8.96 -13.00
CA VAL A 106 9.60 -9.32 -14.35
C VAL A 106 8.53 -10.17 -15.04
N ASP A 107 8.06 -11.23 -14.39
CA ASP A 107 7.02 -12.11 -14.91
C ASP A 107 5.69 -11.38 -15.16
N ILE A 108 5.33 -10.42 -14.31
CA ILE A 108 4.08 -9.64 -14.45
C ILE A 108 4.19 -8.70 -15.65
N ILE A 109 5.30 -7.98 -15.79
CA ILE A 109 5.53 -7.06 -16.91
C ILE A 109 5.56 -7.85 -18.23
N ASP A 110 6.23 -9.01 -18.25
CA ASP A 110 6.31 -9.86 -19.44
C ASP A 110 4.94 -10.46 -19.81
N ARG A 111 4.07 -10.76 -18.83
CA ARG A 111 2.71 -11.28 -19.08
C ARG A 111 1.69 -10.19 -19.46
N HIS A 112 1.87 -8.95 -19.00
CA HIS A 112 0.98 -7.81 -19.27
C HIS A 112 1.48 -6.96 -20.45
N SER A 113 2.24 -7.55 -21.38
CA SER A 113 2.75 -6.89 -22.59
C SER A 113 1.69 -6.63 -23.67
N GLY A 114 0.41 -6.83 -23.36
CA GLY A 114 -0.71 -6.43 -24.21
C GLY A 114 -0.99 -4.93 -24.09
N PRO A 115 -1.48 -4.26 -25.15
CA PRO A 115 -1.71 -2.81 -25.15
C PRO A 115 -2.77 -2.33 -24.16
N ASP A 116 -3.59 -3.23 -23.60
CA ASP A 116 -4.78 -2.90 -22.80
C ASP A 116 -4.64 -3.15 -21.29
N GLU A 117 -3.48 -3.56 -20.78
CA GLU A 117 -3.31 -3.89 -19.35
C GLU A 117 -2.09 -3.16 -18.74
N VAL A 118 -2.34 -2.08 -17.99
CA VAL A 118 -1.29 -1.39 -17.23
C VAL A 118 -1.06 -2.14 -15.91
N PRO A 119 0.16 -2.60 -15.60
CA PRO A 119 0.42 -3.26 -14.32
C PRO A 119 0.06 -2.34 -13.15
N HIS A 120 -0.64 -2.85 -12.13
CA HIS A 120 -1.06 -2.05 -10.96
C HIS A 120 0.08 -1.25 -10.29
N ALA A 121 1.32 -1.77 -10.35
CA ALA A 121 2.49 -1.05 -9.88
C ALA A 121 2.70 0.29 -10.62
N VAL A 122 2.54 0.27 -11.94
CA VAL A 122 2.65 1.45 -12.81
C VAL A 122 1.48 2.40 -12.55
N GLU A 123 0.26 1.87 -12.43
CA GLU A 123 -0.93 2.68 -12.08
C GLU A 123 -0.73 3.42 -10.75
N LEU A 124 -0.30 2.72 -9.69
CA LEU A 124 -0.07 3.32 -8.38
C LEU A 124 1.07 4.35 -8.40
N PHE A 125 2.13 4.09 -9.17
CA PHE A 125 3.23 5.03 -9.31
C PHE A 125 2.76 6.37 -9.91
N TYR A 126 1.96 6.34 -10.98
CA TYR A 126 1.41 7.55 -11.58
C TYR A 126 0.35 8.20 -10.71
N PHE A 127 -0.52 7.41 -10.09
CA PHE A 127 -1.52 7.91 -9.14
C PHE A 127 -0.89 8.74 -8.02
N LEU A 128 0.19 8.26 -7.38
CA LEU A 128 0.90 9.02 -6.36
C LEU A 128 1.39 10.37 -6.88
N ARG A 129 1.96 10.41 -8.08
CA ARG A 129 2.42 11.65 -8.70
C ARG A 129 1.28 12.61 -9.01
N ASP A 130 0.15 12.09 -9.48
CA ASP A 130 -1.02 12.89 -9.85
C ASP A 130 -1.63 13.57 -8.61
N VAL A 131 -1.59 12.92 -7.45
CA VAL A 131 -2.03 13.51 -6.17
C VAL A 131 -0.92 14.29 -5.44
N GLY A 132 0.24 14.49 -6.07
CA GLY A 132 1.34 15.30 -5.53
C GLY A 132 2.23 14.61 -4.49
N ILE A 133 2.11 13.29 -4.32
CA ILE A 133 2.91 12.50 -3.39
C ILE A 133 4.16 11.95 -4.12
N PRO A 134 5.38 12.17 -3.59
CA PRO A 134 6.59 11.57 -4.15
C PRO A 134 6.54 10.03 -4.04
N PRO A 135 6.67 9.28 -5.16
CA PRO A 135 6.78 7.83 -5.10
C PRO A 135 8.23 7.39 -4.87
N VAL A 136 8.42 6.37 -4.02
CA VAL A 136 9.68 5.61 -3.87
C VAL A 136 9.38 4.15 -4.14
N VAL A 137 10.21 3.49 -4.95
CA VAL A 137 10.04 2.07 -5.25
C VAL A 137 10.98 1.25 -4.36
N ALA A 138 10.41 0.37 -3.55
CA ALA A 138 11.13 -0.61 -2.75
C ALA A 138 11.00 -1.98 -3.43
N VAL A 139 12.10 -2.48 -3.98
CA VAL A 139 12.16 -3.81 -4.60
C VAL A 139 12.62 -4.81 -3.54
N ASN A 140 11.72 -5.71 -3.16
CA ASN A 140 11.93 -6.81 -2.24
C ASN A 140 12.26 -8.10 -2.98
#